data_AF-A0ABD6DZS6-F1
#
_entry.id   AF-A0ABD6DZS6-F1
#
_cell.length_a   1.000
_cell.length_b   1.000
_cell.length_c   1.000
_cell.angle_alpha   90.00
_cell.angle_beta   90.00
_cell.angle_gamma   90.00
#
_symmetry.space_group_name_H-M   'P 1'
#
loop_
_entity.id
_entity.type
_entity.pdbx_description
1 polymer ?
#
loop_
_entity_poly.entity_id
_entity_poly.type
_entity_poly.pdbx_seq_one_letter_code
_entity_poly.pdbx_strand_id
1 'polypeptide(L)'
;MVKEKERGKNIWLLFAIMSILILFSSVFFMAFPDITFDISMEYPGSSLRWVDLDENSQIGMRFLILRPFWDEIIFGIFGLYCAWGFKKRESYAWNLGMVWSVMVLAAGIALGLSEIFIGKWLSVCVVTYLYCITGLIALSSLFILKRNLHKSLHKQDE
;
A
#
# COMPACT_ATOMS: atom_id res chain seq x y z
N MET A 1 20.14 14.70 20.07
CA MET A 1 18.88 15.48 19.94
C MET A 1 18.60 16.04 18.54
N VAL A 2 19.49 16.81 17.87
CA VAL A 2 19.17 17.44 16.55
C VAL A 2 18.84 16.41 15.46
N LYS A 3 19.66 15.36 15.30
CA LYS A 3 19.43 14.26 14.33
C LYS A 3 18.13 13.46 14.56
N GLU A 4 17.64 13.38 15.80
CA GLU A 4 16.40 12.67 16.16
C GLU A 4 15.15 13.49 15.81
N LYS A 5 15.21 14.80 16.09
CA LYS A 5 14.12 15.74 15.78
C LYS A 5 13.88 15.84 14.27
N GLU A 6 14.95 15.73 13.48
CA GLU A 6 14.94 15.71 12.02
C GLU A 6 14.47 14.37 11.45
N ARG A 7 14.86 13.24 12.05
CA ARG A 7 14.44 11.90 11.59
C ARG A 7 12.95 11.63 11.82
N GLY A 8 12.38 12.10 12.94
CA GLY A 8 10.92 12.09 13.15
C GLY A 8 10.16 12.99 12.17
N LYS A 9 10.80 14.07 11.69
CA LYS A 9 10.26 14.95 10.64
C LYS A 9 10.24 14.28 9.26
N ASN A 10 11.01 13.22 9.04
CA ASN A 10 11.03 12.53 7.75
C ASN A 10 10.02 11.37 7.68
N ILE A 11 9.69 10.75 8.81
CA ILE A 11 8.79 9.58 8.84
C ILE A 11 7.36 9.94 8.45
N TRP A 12 6.82 11.05 8.94
CA TRP A 12 5.46 11.45 8.55
C TRP A 12 5.39 11.75 7.05
N LEU A 13 6.44 12.33 6.46
CA LEU A 13 6.51 12.60 5.02
C LEU A 13 6.53 11.29 4.23
N LEU A 14 7.31 10.31 4.69
CA LEU A 14 7.39 8.97 4.07
C LEU A 14 6.02 8.28 4.04
N PHE A 15 5.31 8.26 5.18
CA PHE A 15 3.96 7.70 5.25
C PHE A 15 2.99 8.47 4.35
N ALA A 16 3.07 9.80 4.32
CA ALA A 16 2.22 10.62 3.48
C ALA A 16 2.43 10.32 1.99
N ILE A 17 3.69 10.28 1.53
CA ILE A 17 4.03 10.00 0.12
C ILE A 17 3.54 8.61 -0.28
N MET A 18 3.82 7.58 0.52
CA MET A 18 3.36 6.21 0.23
C MET A 18 1.84 6.11 0.15
N SER A 19 1.15 6.77 1.08
CA SER A 19 -0.32 6.78 1.11
C SER A 19 -0.90 7.49 -0.11
N ILE A 20 -0.30 8.61 -0.53
CA ILE A 20 -0.70 9.33 -1.76
C ILE A 20 -0.45 8.45 -2.99
N LEU A 21 0.67 7.73 -3.05
CA LEU A 21 0.96 6.80 -4.15
C LEU A 21 -0.09 5.68 -4.25
N ILE A 22 -0.49 5.10 -3.10
CA ILE A 22 -1.59 4.12 -3.06
C ILE A 22 -2.88 4.76 -3.60
N LEU A 23 -3.30 5.92 -3.05
CA LEU A 23 -4.51 6.60 -3.50
C LEU A 23 -4.51 6.92 -4.99
N PHE A 24 -3.39 7.43 -5.50
CA PHE A 24 -3.25 7.77 -6.91
C PHE A 24 -3.36 6.54 -7.80
N SER A 25 -2.71 5.44 -7.41
CA SER A 25 -2.80 4.15 -8.09
C SER A 25 -4.27 3.67 -8.16
N SER A 26 -4.98 3.68 -7.03
CA SER A 26 -6.36 3.20 -6.97
C SER A 26 -7.29 4.06 -7.82
N VAL A 27 -7.19 5.39 -7.71
CA VAL A 27 -8.00 6.30 -8.53
C VAL A 27 -7.71 6.13 -10.02
N PHE A 28 -6.44 5.91 -10.39
CA PHE A 28 -6.06 5.65 -11.77
C PHE A 28 -6.74 4.39 -12.31
N PHE A 29 -6.64 3.25 -11.63
CA PHE A 29 -7.28 2.01 -12.09
C PHE A 29 -8.81 2.08 -12.11
N MET A 30 -9.42 2.79 -11.15
CA MET A 30 -10.87 3.02 -11.16
C MET A 30 -11.34 3.91 -12.31
N ALA A 31 -10.51 4.88 -12.73
CA ALA A 31 -10.84 5.79 -13.83
C ALA A 31 -10.78 5.10 -15.21
N PHE A 32 -9.94 4.07 -15.34
CA PHE A 32 -9.70 3.36 -16.60
C PHE A 32 -9.95 1.85 -16.45
N PRO A 33 -11.22 1.42 -16.25
CA PRO A 33 -11.55 0.02 -16.01
C PRO A 33 -11.31 -0.87 -17.25
N ASP A 34 -11.41 -0.31 -18.45
CA ASP A 34 -11.09 -0.96 -19.72
C ASP A 34 -9.61 -1.35 -19.79
N ILE A 35 -8.72 -0.39 -19.53
CA ILE A 35 -7.27 -0.64 -19.47
C ILE A 35 -6.94 -1.65 -18.35
N THR A 36 -7.56 -1.49 -17.19
CA THR A 36 -7.35 -2.36 -16.03
C THR A 36 -7.74 -3.81 -16.33
N PHE A 37 -8.87 -4.00 -17.01
CA PHE A 37 -9.33 -5.31 -17.44
C PHE A 37 -8.37 -5.96 -18.42
N ASP A 38 -7.97 -5.23 -19.47
CA ASP A 38 -7.08 -5.74 -20.51
C ASP A 38 -5.75 -6.21 -19.93
N ILE A 39 -5.15 -5.39 -19.05
CA ILE A 39 -3.93 -5.75 -18.32
C ILE A 39 -4.16 -7.00 -17.45
N SER A 40 -5.30 -7.07 -16.77
CA SER A 40 -5.65 -8.21 -15.91
C SER A 40 -5.83 -9.51 -16.69
N MET A 41 -6.29 -9.44 -17.95
CA MET A 41 -6.40 -10.59 -18.85
C MET A 41 -5.06 -10.99 -19.46
N GLU A 42 -4.13 -10.05 -19.60
CA GLU A 42 -2.78 -10.33 -20.10
C GLU A 42 -1.94 -11.17 -19.12
N TYR A 43 -2.06 -10.95 -17.80
CA TYR A 43 -1.33 -11.72 -16.77
C TYR A 43 -1.53 -13.25 -16.82
N PRO A 44 -2.75 -13.79 -17.02
CA PRO A 44 -2.97 -15.21 -17.27
C PRO A 44 -2.71 -15.63 -18.73
N GLY A 45 -2.31 -14.73 -19.63
CA GLY A 45 -2.08 -14.99 -21.05
C GLY A 45 -3.36 -15.09 -21.89
N SER A 46 -4.47 -14.50 -21.42
CA SER A 46 -5.72 -14.44 -22.16
C SER A 46 -5.65 -13.37 -23.26
N SER A 47 -6.25 -13.64 -24.42
CA SER A 47 -6.41 -12.66 -25.49
C SER A 47 -7.69 -11.83 -25.37
N LEU A 48 -8.53 -12.10 -24.37
CA LEU A 48 -9.81 -11.43 -24.15
C LEU A 48 -9.58 -9.96 -23.80
N ARG A 49 -10.24 -9.06 -24.52
CA ARG A 49 -10.20 -7.61 -24.26
C ARG A 49 -11.55 -7.07 -23.84
N TRP A 50 -11.56 -5.88 -23.25
CA TRP A 50 -12.75 -5.15 -22.84
C TRP A 50 -13.74 -5.00 -24.00
N VAL A 51 -13.21 -4.70 -25.19
CA VAL A 51 -14.00 -4.50 -26.42
C VAL A 51 -14.72 -5.77 -26.89
N ASP A 52 -14.24 -6.95 -26.48
CA ASP A 52 -14.84 -8.23 -26.83
C ASP A 52 -16.03 -8.58 -25.93
N LEU A 53 -16.22 -7.85 -24.83
CA LEU A 53 -17.33 -8.03 -23.89
C LEU A 53 -18.59 -7.32 -24.39
N ASP A 54 -19.74 -7.99 -24.24
CA ASP A 54 -21.04 -7.33 -24.40
C ASP A 54 -21.27 -6.28 -23.29
N GLU A 55 -22.21 -5.37 -23.52
CA GLU A 55 -22.47 -4.23 -22.62
C GLU A 55 -22.84 -4.67 -21.19
N ASN A 56 -23.60 -5.77 -21.02
CA ASN A 56 -23.95 -6.25 -19.69
C ASN A 56 -22.73 -6.83 -18.96
N SER A 57 -21.88 -7.55 -19.69
CA SER A 57 -20.61 -8.06 -19.15
C SER A 57 -19.67 -6.92 -18.76
N GLN A 58 -19.60 -5.84 -19.55
CA GLN A 58 -18.82 -4.64 -19.22
C GLN A 58 -19.29 -3.98 -17.92
N ILE A 59 -20.60 -3.87 -17.70
CA ILE A 59 -21.16 -3.34 -16.45
C ILE A 59 -20.78 -4.22 -15.26
N GLY A 60 -20.92 -5.55 -15.40
CA GLY A 60 -20.53 -6.50 -14.37
C GLY A 60 -19.05 -6.43 -14.03
N MET A 61 -18.18 -6.37 -15.05
CA MET A 61 -16.74 -6.27 -14.86
C MET A 61 -16.32 -4.95 -14.23
N ARG A 62 -16.95 -3.81 -14.57
CA ARG A 62 -16.72 -2.52 -13.88
C ARG A 62 -16.93 -2.67 -12.37
N PHE A 63 -18.00 -3.31 -11.95
CA PHE A 63 -18.28 -3.51 -10.53
C PHE A 63 -17.21 -4.38 -9.83
N LEU A 64 -16.79 -5.46 -10.49
CA LEU A 64 -15.74 -6.34 -9.98
C LEU A 64 -14.39 -5.65 -9.87
N ILE A 65 -14.04 -4.80 -10.83
CA ILE A 65 -12.80 -4.02 -10.84
C ILE A 65 -12.82 -2.95 -9.75
N LEU A 66 -13.93 -2.23 -9.59
CA LEU A 66 -14.02 -1.12 -8.62
C LEU A 66 -13.89 -1.59 -7.16
N ARG A 67 -14.34 -2.81 -6.84
CA ARG A 67 -14.42 -3.28 -5.46
C ARG A 67 -13.05 -3.38 -4.77
N PRO A 68 -12.02 -4.05 -5.33
CA PRO A 68 -10.67 -4.04 -4.74
C PRO A 68 -10.11 -2.64 -4.51
N PHE A 69 -10.32 -1.71 -5.44
CA PHE A 69 -9.78 -0.35 -5.33
C PHE A 69 -10.40 0.50 -4.20
N TRP A 70 -11.61 0.17 -3.75
CA TRP A 70 -12.17 0.79 -2.54
C TRP A 70 -11.39 0.44 -1.28
N ASP A 71 -10.94 -0.81 -1.15
CA ASP A 71 -10.11 -1.24 -0.03
C ASP A 71 -8.76 -0.49 -0.04
N GLU A 72 -8.21 -0.27 -1.24
CA GLU A 72 -6.98 0.51 -1.41
C GLU A 72 -7.14 1.98 -1.02
N ILE A 73 -8.27 2.60 -1.38
CA ILE A 73 -8.59 3.97 -0.97
C ILE A 73 -8.63 4.07 0.55
N ILE A 74 -9.25 3.08 1.22
CA ILE A 74 -9.30 3.02 2.68
C ILE A 74 -7.89 2.91 3.26
N PHE A 75 -7.03 2.05 2.70
CA PHE A 75 -5.64 1.93 3.15
C PHE A 75 -4.85 3.23 2.96
N GLY A 76 -5.04 3.93 1.86
CA GLY A 76 -4.42 5.23 1.59
C GLY A 76 -4.87 6.30 2.58
N ILE A 77 -6.17 6.44 2.83
CA ILE A 77 -6.71 7.40 3.81
C ILE A 77 -6.19 7.07 5.23
N PHE A 78 -6.18 5.79 5.59
CA PHE A 78 -5.68 5.34 6.89
C PHE A 78 -4.18 5.61 7.06
N GLY A 79 -3.40 5.46 5.99
CA GLY A 79 -1.97 5.82 5.97
C GLY A 79 -1.73 7.32 6.13
N LEU A 80 -2.55 8.16 5.49
CA LEU A 80 -2.52 9.62 5.70
C LEU A 80 -2.85 10.00 7.15
N TYR A 81 -3.81 9.30 7.76
CA TYR A 81 -4.13 9.50 9.18
C TYR A 81 -2.95 9.14 10.08
N CYS A 82 -2.23 8.04 9.79
CA CYS A 82 -0.99 7.69 10.48
C CYS A 82 0.09 8.78 10.29
N ALA A 83 0.28 9.27 9.06
CA ALA A 83 1.21 10.36 8.75
C ALA A 83 0.90 11.62 9.57
N TRP A 84 -0.38 12.00 9.67
CA TRP A 84 -0.80 13.12 10.49
C TRP A 84 -0.51 12.92 11.98
N GLY A 85 -0.75 11.72 12.51
CA GLY A 85 -0.38 11.36 13.88
C GLY A 85 1.13 11.51 14.13
N PHE A 86 1.98 11.06 13.20
CA PHE A 86 3.42 11.23 13.29
C PHE A 86 3.84 12.70 13.22
N LYS A 87 3.18 13.50 12.38
CA LYS A 87 3.43 14.95 12.27
C LYS A 87 3.13 15.66 13.59
N LYS A 88 2.04 15.28 14.27
CA LYS A 88 1.65 15.82 15.58
C LYS A 88 2.40 15.22 16.77
N ARG A 89 3.13 14.12 16.55
CA ARG A 89 3.85 13.36 17.60
C ARG A 89 2.92 12.77 18.66
N GLU A 90 1.75 12.33 18.22
CA GLU A 90 0.78 11.68 19.10
C GLU A 90 1.31 10.31 19.55
N SER A 91 1.02 9.92 20.80
CA SER A 91 1.49 8.65 21.38
C SER A 91 0.97 7.43 20.63
N TYR A 92 -0.25 7.50 20.08
CA TYR A 92 -0.87 6.40 19.33
C TYR A 92 -0.28 6.21 17.93
N ALA A 93 0.37 7.23 17.36
CA ALA A 93 0.81 7.22 15.96
C ALA A 93 1.79 6.08 15.67
N TRP A 94 2.60 5.71 16.67
CA TRP A 94 3.54 4.62 16.58
C TRP A 94 2.86 3.27 16.34
N ASN A 95 1.94 2.90 17.24
CA ASN A 95 1.25 1.63 17.19
C ASN A 95 0.39 1.55 15.92
N LEU A 96 -0.27 2.65 15.57
CA LEU A 96 -1.11 2.72 14.38
C LEU A 96 -0.29 2.60 13.10
N GLY A 97 0.87 3.27 13.02
CA GLY A 97 1.77 3.16 11.88
C GLY A 97 2.35 1.75 11.72
N MET A 98 2.64 1.06 12.83
CA MET A 98 3.06 -0.35 12.82
C MET A 98 1.95 -1.24 12.27
N VAL A 99 0.72 -1.08 12.78
CA VAL A 99 -0.45 -1.83 12.33
C VAL A 99 -0.71 -1.59 10.84
N TRP A 100 -0.71 -0.34 10.39
CA TRP A 100 -0.87 0.02 8.98
C TRP A 100 0.21 -0.63 8.10
N SER A 101 1.48 -0.55 8.50
CA SER A 101 2.59 -1.13 7.72
C SER A 101 2.46 -2.65 7.59
N VAL A 102 2.09 -3.33 8.68
CA VAL A 102 1.86 -4.79 8.67
C VAL A 102 0.64 -5.15 7.82
N MET A 103 -0.46 -4.39 7.93
CA MET A 103 -1.66 -4.61 7.13
C MET A 103 -1.39 -4.46 5.64
N VAL A 104 -0.71 -3.38 5.21
CA VAL A 104 -0.37 -3.15 3.80
C VAL A 104 0.55 -4.26 3.27
N LEU A 105 1.55 -4.66 4.06
CA LEU A 105 2.43 -5.77 3.68
C LEU A 105 1.67 -7.10 3.57
N ALA A 106 0.83 -7.41 4.54
CA ALA A 106 0.02 -8.63 4.54
C ALA A 106 -0.96 -8.65 3.37
N ALA A 107 -1.58 -7.51 3.03
CA ALA A 107 -2.45 -7.37 1.88
C ALA A 107 -1.68 -7.63 0.58
N GLY A 108 -0.49 -7.06 0.41
CA GLY A 108 0.38 -7.32 -0.75
C GLY A 108 0.76 -8.79 -0.88
N ILE A 109 1.15 -9.43 0.23
CA ILE A 109 1.49 -10.87 0.24
C ILE A 109 0.25 -11.71 -0.11
N ALA A 110 -0.89 -11.44 0.51
CA ALA A 110 -2.13 -12.17 0.25
C ALA A 110 -2.57 -12.03 -1.21
N LEU A 111 -2.48 -10.83 -1.78
CA LEU A 111 -2.76 -10.57 -3.18
C LEU A 111 -1.83 -11.37 -4.08
N GLY A 112 -0.50 -11.28 -3.89
CA GLY A 112 0.47 -12.02 -4.68
C GLY A 112 0.31 -13.54 -4.58
N LEU A 113 -0.01 -14.07 -3.40
CA LEU A 113 -0.33 -15.48 -3.22
C LEU A 113 -1.61 -15.85 -3.99
N SER A 114 -2.64 -15.01 -3.95
CA SER A 114 -3.87 -15.27 -4.71
C SER A 114 -3.62 -15.28 -6.22
N GLU A 115 -2.79 -14.38 -6.73
CA GLU A 115 -2.43 -14.29 -8.16
C GLU A 115 -1.69 -15.54 -8.64
N ILE A 116 -0.71 -16.01 -7.85
CA ILE A 116 0.10 -17.18 -8.20
C ILE A 116 -0.69 -18.48 -8.04
N PHE A 117 -1.39 -18.66 -6.92
CA PHE A 117 -2.02 -19.96 -6.60
C PHE A 117 -3.43 -20.11 -7.16
N ILE A 118 -4.24 -19.05 -7.13
CA ILE A 118 -5.63 -19.07 -7.59
C ILE A 118 -5.69 -18.60 -9.05
N GLY A 119 -5.09 -17.45 -9.34
CA GLY A 119 -5.03 -16.88 -10.68
C GLY A 119 -4.17 -17.69 -11.64
N LYS A 120 -3.18 -18.44 -11.12
CA LYS A 120 -2.14 -19.12 -11.91
C LYS A 120 -1.40 -18.18 -12.85
N TRP A 121 -1.24 -16.92 -12.44
CA TRP A 121 -0.55 -15.92 -13.24
C TRP A 121 0.94 -16.21 -13.24
N LEU A 122 1.58 -15.99 -14.40
CA LEU A 122 3.03 -16.15 -14.55
C LEU A 122 3.81 -15.05 -13.79
N SER A 123 3.16 -13.95 -13.48
CA SER A 123 3.71 -12.80 -12.74
C SER A 123 2.64 -12.20 -11.83
N VAL A 124 3.07 -11.51 -10.79
CA VAL A 124 2.19 -10.74 -9.89
C VAL A 124 1.91 -9.35 -10.48
N CYS A 125 0.79 -8.73 -10.09
CA CYS A 125 0.44 -7.42 -10.61
C CYS A 125 1.30 -6.28 -10.01
N VAL A 126 1.25 -5.12 -10.66
CA VAL A 126 1.95 -3.91 -10.19
C VAL A 126 1.50 -3.49 -8.78
N VAL A 127 0.22 -3.69 -8.43
CA VAL A 127 -0.32 -3.36 -7.10
C VAL A 127 0.29 -4.24 -6.02
N THR A 128 0.51 -5.53 -6.29
CA THR A 128 1.20 -6.46 -5.38
C THR A 128 2.58 -5.92 -5.00
N TYR A 129 3.35 -5.43 -5.98
CA TYR A 129 4.64 -4.80 -5.72
C TYR A 129 4.52 -3.52 -4.91
N LEU A 130 3.57 -2.64 -5.28
CA LEU A 130 3.33 -1.39 -4.57
C LEU A 130 3.09 -1.64 -3.07
N TYR A 131 2.29 -2.64 -2.73
CA TYR A 131 1.90 -2.95 -1.36
C TYR A 131 3.05 -3.57 -0.57
N CYS A 132 3.69 -4.59 -1.14
CA CYS A 132 4.84 -5.24 -0.50
C CYS A 132 5.97 -4.25 -0.23
N ILE A 133 6.33 -3.43 -1.22
CA ILE A 133 7.42 -2.45 -1.08
C ILE A 133 7.03 -1.37 -0.06
N THR A 134 5.82 -0.83 -0.14
CA THR A 134 5.33 0.19 0.80
C THR A 134 5.34 -0.33 2.24
N GLY A 135 4.74 -1.49 2.48
CA GLY A 135 4.69 -2.11 3.80
C GLY A 135 6.08 -2.42 4.36
N LEU A 136 6.99 -2.96 3.54
CA LEU A 136 8.36 -3.24 3.94
C LEU A 136 9.15 -1.98 4.30
N ILE A 137 9.09 -0.92 3.48
CA ILE A 137 9.82 0.32 3.75
C ILE A 137 9.26 0.99 5.00
N ALA A 138 7.93 1.06 5.14
CA ALA A 138 7.29 1.67 6.30
C ALA A 138 7.65 0.92 7.60
N LEU A 139 7.55 -0.40 7.60
CA LEU A 139 7.88 -1.24 8.75
C LEU A 139 9.36 -1.16 9.12
N SER A 140 10.25 -1.23 8.11
CA SER A 140 11.70 -1.11 8.31
C SER A 140 12.07 0.25 8.89
N SER A 141 11.44 1.33 8.40
CA SER A 141 11.67 2.69 8.88
C SER A 141 11.28 2.85 10.35
N LEU A 142 10.14 2.29 10.75
CA LEU A 142 9.71 2.27 12.15
C LEU A 142 10.67 1.42 13.01
N PHE A 143 11.06 0.23 12.56
CA PHE A 143 11.96 -0.61 13.35
C PHE A 143 13.33 0.04 13.57
N ILE A 144 13.89 0.67 12.53
CA ILE A 144 15.14 1.42 12.61
C ILE A 144 15.01 2.58 13.59
N LEU A 145 13.91 3.35 13.57
CA LEU A 145 13.73 4.45 14.51
C LEU A 145 13.65 3.95 15.96
N LYS A 146 12.86 2.90 16.23
CA LYS A 146 12.73 2.32 17.58
C LYS A 146 14.07 1.84 18.14
N ARG A 147 14.86 1.15 17.31
CA ARG A 147 16.19 0.67 17.71
C ARG A 147 17.14 1.82 18.06
N ASN A 148 17.04 2.94 17.35
CA ASN A 148 17.89 4.10 17.61
C ASN A 148 17.48 4.85 18.89
N LEU A 149 16.18 4.99 19.15
CA LEU A 149 15.65 5.53 20.42
C LEU A 149 16.11 4.70 21.63
N HIS A 150 16.08 3.37 21.51
CA HIS A 150 16.55 2.51 22.59
C HIS A 150 18.07 2.66 22.86
N LYS A 151 18.86 2.90 21.81
CA LYS A 151 20.31 3.13 21.95
C LYS A 151 20.65 4.49 22.55
N SER A 152 19.83 5.53 22.29
CA SER A 152 20.07 6.86 22.86
C SER A 152 19.78 6.90 24.37
N LEU A 153 18.78 6.15 24.84
CA LEU A 153 18.47 6.02 26.27
C LEU A 153 19.63 5.37 27.06
N HIS A 154 20.14 4.23 26.61
CA HIS A 154 21.27 3.56 27.28
C HIS A 154 22.57 4.38 27.31
N LYS A 155 22.75 5.33 26.39
CA LYS A 155 23.94 6.20 26.35
C LYS A 155 23.86 7.39 27.30
N GLN A 156 22.72 7.65 27.93
CA GLN A 156 22.57 8.70 28.95
C GLN A 156 22.77 8.17 30.37
N ASP A 157 22.81 6.85 30.55
CA ASP A 157 23.01 6.17 31.83
C ASP A 157 24.49 5.76 32.07
N GLU A 158 25.39 6.08 31.14
CA GLU A 158 26.86 5.97 31.25
C GLU A 158 27.51 7.36 31.39
#